data_AF-A0A817SS20-F1
#
_entry.id   AF-A0A817SS20-F1
#
_cell.length_a   1.000
_cell.length_b   1.000
_cell.length_c   1.000
_cell.angle_alpha   90.00
_cell.angle_beta   90.00
_cell.angle_gamma   90.00
#
_symmetry.space_group_name_H-M   'P 1'
#
loop_
_entity.id
_entity.type
_entity.pdbx_description
1 polymer ?
#
loop_
_entity_poly.entity_id
_entity_poly.type
_entity_poly.pdbx_seq_one_letter_code
_entity_poly.pdbx_strand_id
1 'polypeptide(L)'
;YDIFDTRRHDIEKFYQAQAKLVWNGTELDGSSTIAKYLIALPPTRHNIYALDFFPMNDLFPNEAKTFQVFVSGAVVYGSPESNSVPKEKRLFSHVFVLTVDMNSSIWVITNECFRFHE
;
A
#
# COMPACT_ATOMS: atom_id res chain seq x y z
N TYR A 1 2.29 2.24 6.00
CA TYR A 1 1.48 3.42 6.40
C TYR A 1 2.33 4.55 6.95
N ASP A 2 3.12 4.36 8.02
CA ASP A 2 3.98 5.44 8.56
C ASP A 2 4.89 6.10 7.48
N ILE A 3 5.58 5.28 6.66
CA ILE A 3 6.34 5.76 5.51
C ILE A 3 5.47 6.54 4.51
N PHE A 4 4.25 6.05 4.26
CA PHE A 4 3.33 6.70 3.33
C PHE A 4 2.90 8.09 3.82
N ASP A 5 2.79 8.28 5.14
CA ASP A 5 2.39 9.55 5.74
C ASP A 5 3.56 10.52 5.93
N THR A 6 4.77 10.02 6.23
CA THR A 6 5.91 10.86 6.64
C THR A 6 7.03 10.95 5.61
N ARG A 7 7.30 9.88 4.86
CA ARG A 7 8.47 9.72 3.98
C ARG A 7 8.09 9.05 2.66
N ARG A 8 7.05 9.58 2.00
CA ARG A 8 6.47 8.93 0.81
C ARG A 8 7.45 8.77 -0.37
N HIS A 9 8.52 9.54 -0.42
CA HIS A 9 9.59 9.38 -1.41
C HIS A 9 10.35 8.04 -1.28
N ASP A 10 10.32 7.40 -0.10
CA ASP A 10 10.92 6.08 0.12
C ASP A 10 10.00 4.92 -0.28
N ILE A 11 8.76 5.18 -0.71
CA ILE A 11 7.73 4.15 -0.89
C ILE A 11 8.12 3.12 -1.96
N GLU A 12 8.89 3.51 -2.98
CA GLU A 12 9.31 2.61 -4.06
C GLU A 12 10.09 1.38 -3.52
N LYS A 13 10.87 1.56 -2.44
CA LYS A 13 11.69 0.51 -1.83
C LYS A 13 10.86 -0.65 -1.25
N PHE A 14 9.56 -0.45 -1.08
CA PHE A 14 8.64 -1.47 -0.57
C PHE A 14 8.07 -2.35 -1.69
N TYR A 15 8.27 -2.02 -2.96
CA TYR A 15 7.69 -2.75 -4.08
C TYR A 15 8.75 -3.56 -4.82
N GLN A 16 8.34 -4.73 -5.30
CA GLN A 16 9.09 -5.44 -6.33
C GLN A 16 9.04 -4.66 -7.66
N ALA A 17 10.10 -4.77 -8.48
CA ALA A 17 10.20 -4.04 -9.75
C ALA A 17 8.96 -4.21 -10.67
N GLN A 18 8.35 -5.40 -10.70
CA GLN A 18 7.17 -5.72 -11.50
C GLN A 18 5.87 -5.72 -10.68
N ALA A 19 5.83 -5.04 -9.54
CA ALA A 19 4.65 -5.00 -8.70
C ALA A 19 3.44 -4.37 -9.41
N LYS A 20 2.24 -4.72 -8.96
CA LYS A 20 0.98 -4.19 -9.50
C LYS A 20 0.17 -3.51 -8.40
N LEU A 21 -0.39 -2.35 -8.71
CA LEU A 21 -1.31 -1.64 -7.84
C LEU A 21 -2.65 -1.42 -8.57
N VAL A 22 -3.75 -1.71 -7.89
CA VAL A 22 -5.10 -1.27 -8.25
C VAL A 22 -5.55 -0.21 -7.26
N TRP A 23 -5.59 1.05 -7.66
CA TRP A 23 -6.01 2.17 -6.80
C TRP A 23 -7.39 2.67 -7.22
N ASN A 24 -8.42 2.39 -6.41
CA ASN A 24 -9.83 2.72 -6.70
C ASN A 24 -10.31 2.25 -8.09
N GLY A 25 -9.74 1.15 -8.60
CA GLY A 25 -10.05 0.59 -9.93
C GLY A 25 -9.13 1.06 -11.06
N THR A 26 -8.17 1.95 -10.82
CA THR A 26 -7.11 2.27 -11.78
C THR A 26 -5.91 1.35 -11.58
N GLU A 27 -5.48 0.69 -12.65
CA GLU A 27 -4.33 -0.22 -12.64
C GLU A 27 -3.02 0.53 -12.92
N LEU A 28 -1.97 0.16 -12.19
CA LEU A 28 -0.62 0.69 -12.29
C LEU A 28 0.38 -0.46 -12.22
N ASP A 29 1.25 -0.56 -13.23
CA ASP A 29 2.27 -1.61 -13.33
C ASP A 29 3.68 -1.04 -13.13
N GLY A 30 4.46 -1.73 -12.28
CA GLY A 30 5.86 -1.45 -12.01
C GLY A 30 6.09 -0.48 -10.85
N SER A 31 7.12 -0.76 -10.04
CA SER A 31 7.43 0.00 -8.80
C SER A 31 7.56 1.50 -9.03
N SER A 32 8.22 1.91 -10.12
CA SER A 32 8.48 3.32 -10.42
C SER A 32 7.19 4.08 -10.77
N THR A 33 6.31 3.46 -11.57
CA THR A 33 4.99 4.02 -11.92
C THR A 33 4.12 4.17 -10.68
N ILE A 34 4.09 3.13 -9.84
CA ILE A 34 3.37 3.10 -8.57
C ILE A 34 3.87 4.21 -7.66
N ALA A 35 5.18 4.29 -7.42
CA ALA A 35 5.78 5.28 -6.54
C ALA A 35 5.49 6.71 -7.03
N LYS A 36 5.64 6.99 -8.33
CA LYS A 36 5.31 8.29 -8.92
C LYS A 36 3.85 8.68 -8.66
N TYR A 37 2.91 7.74 -8.83
CA TYR A 37 1.50 7.98 -8.58
C TYR A 37 1.23 8.26 -7.09
N LEU A 38 1.74 7.41 -6.19
CA LEU A 38 1.52 7.55 -4.75
C LEU A 38 2.14 8.85 -4.19
N ILE A 39 3.35 9.21 -4.64
CA ILE A 39 4.02 10.46 -4.27
C ILE A 39 3.20 11.70 -4.67
N ALA A 40 2.52 11.65 -5.82
CA ALA A 40 1.70 12.75 -6.32
C ALA A 40 0.37 12.93 -5.55
N LEU A 41 -0.04 11.97 -4.73
CA LEU A 41 -1.23 12.12 -3.89
C LEU A 41 -1.03 13.22 -2.83
N PRO A 42 -2.11 13.87 -2.35
CA PRO A 42 -1.98 14.82 -1.25
C PRO A 42 -1.36 14.17 0.00
N PRO A 43 -0.81 14.97 0.93
CA PRO A 43 -0.38 14.45 2.23
C PRO A 43 -1.51 13.67 2.91
N THR A 44 -1.17 12.58 3.58
CA THR A 44 -2.15 11.69 4.22
C THR A 44 -1.86 11.51 5.69
N ARG A 45 -2.90 11.12 6.42
CA ARG A 45 -2.78 10.53 7.74
C ARG A 45 -3.68 9.30 7.84
N HIS A 46 -3.07 8.13 7.97
CA HIS A 46 -3.79 6.87 8.09
C HIS A 46 -4.07 6.54 9.56
N ASN A 47 -5.25 5.97 9.81
CA ASN A 47 -5.62 5.35 11.07
C ASN A 47 -6.11 3.93 10.77
N ILE A 48 -5.36 2.93 11.22
CA ILE A 48 -5.63 1.53 10.96
C ILE A 48 -6.55 0.98 12.05
N TYR A 49 -7.66 0.37 11.63
CA TYR A 49 -8.65 -0.19 12.56
C TYR A 49 -8.46 -1.67 12.77
N ALA A 50 -8.21 -2.41 11.69
CA ALA A 50 -7.93 -3.83 11.76
C ALA A 50 -6.93 -4.22 10.69
N LEU A 51 -6.14 -5.24 11.02
CA LEU A 51 -5.22 -5.90 10.11
C LEU A 51 -5.34 -7.40 10.36
N ASP A 52 -5.43 -8.15 9.27
CA ASP A 52 -5.40 -9.61 9.27
C ASP A 52 -4.50 -10.10 8.13
N PHE A 53 -4.00 -11.34 8.23
CA PHE A 53 -3.16 -11.92 7.19
C PHE A 53 -3.35 -13.43 7.05
N PHE A 54 -3.11 -13.93 5.84
CA PHE A 54 -3.15 -15.35 5.52
C PHE A 54 -1.87 -15.79 4.78
N PRO A 55 -1.18 -16.87 5.23
CA PRO A 55 -0.05 -17.45 4.53
C PRO A 55 -0.49 -18.12 3.23
N MET A 56 0.16 -17.79 2.11
CA MET A 56 -0.14 -18.39 0.80
C MET A 56 0.80 -19.54 0.44
N ASN A 57 1.65 -19.99 1.38
CA ASN A 57 2.71 -20.97 1.13
C ASN A 57 2.20 -22.32 0.59
N ASP A 58 0.99 -22.76 0.99
CA ASP A 58 0.44 -24.04 0.52
C ASP A 58 0.04 -24.00 -0.97
N LEU A 59 -0.16 -22.80 -1.52
CA LEU A 59 -0.46 -22.60 -2.94
C LEU A 59 0.83 -22.60 -3.80
N PHE A 60 1.98 -22.29 -3.18
CA PHE A 60 3.26 -22.13 -3.88
C PHE A 60 4.42 -22.73 -3.06
N PRO A 61 4.52 -24.08 -2.96
CA PRO A 61 5.44 -24.74 -2.02
C PRO A 61 6.93 -24.49 -2.28
N ASN A 62 7.27 -24.14 -3.53
CA ASN A 62 8.65 -23.89 -3.98
C ASN A 62 8.97 -22.39 -4.12
N GLU A 63 8.05 -21.51 -3.72
CA GLU A 63 8.23 -20.06 -3.82
C GLU A 63 8.64 -19.44 -2.49
N ALA A 64 9.08 -18.18 -2.57
CA ALA A 64 9.37 -17.38 -1.39
C ALA A 64 8.12 -17.26 -0.50
N LYS A 65 8.36 -17.19 0.82
CA LYS A 65 7.29 -17.07 1.82
C LYS A 65 6.40 -15.86 1.48
N THR A 66 5.11 -16.12 1.30
CA THR A 66 4.17 -15.13 0.76
C THR A 66 2.95 -15.01 1.67
N PHE A 67 2.53 -13.78 1.92
CA PHE A 67 1.35 -13.45 2.73
C PHE A 67 0.40 -12.57 1.94
N GLN A 68 -0.90 -12.85 2.07
CA GLN A 68 -1.92 -11.87 1.75
C GLN A 68 -2.30 -11.13 3.03
N VAL A 69 -2.28 -9.80 3.00
CA VAL A 69 -2.57 -8.94 4.15
C VAL A 69 -3.79 -8.09 3.84
N PHE A 70 -4.77 -8.11 4.73
CA PHE A 70 -5.99 -7.32 4.65
C PHE A 70 -5.95 -6.23 5.71
N VAL A 71 -6.28 -5.01 5.31
CA VAL A 71 -6.28 -3.85 6.20
C VAL A 71 -7.57 -3.08 6.00
N SER A 72 -8.19 -2.68 7.10
CA SER A 72 -9.27 -1.70 7.10
C SER A 72 -8.88 -0.51 7.96
N GLY A 73 -9.32 0.68 7.56
CA GLY A 73 -8.99 1.89 8.28
C GLY A 73 -9.67 3.12 7.72
N ALA A 74 -9.16 4.27 8.15
CA ALA A 74 -9.53 5.56 7.62
C ALA A 74 -8.28 6.36 7.22
N VAL A 75 -8.41 7.18 6.19
CA VAL A 75 -7.38 8.11 5.76
C VAL A 75 -7.96 9.52 5.68
N VAL A 76 -7.17 10.50 6.12
CA VAL A 76 -7.46 11.92 5.93
C VAL A 76 -6.45 12.47 4.93
N TYR A 77 -6.93 13.19 3.92
CA TYR A 77 -6.10 13.91 2.97
C TYR A 77 -5.92 15.37 3.37
N GLY A 78 -4.73 15.91 3.12
CA GLY A 78 -4.36 17.29 3.43
C GLY A 78 -3.46 17.41 4.67
N SER A 79 -2.69 18.49 4.72
CA SER A 79 -1.87 18.84 5.88
C SER A 79 -2.75 19.42 7.00
N PRO A 80 -2.46 19.13 8.29
CA PRO A 80 -3.11 19.81 9.42
C PRO A 80 -3.06 21.35 9.33
N GLU A 81 -2.00 21.88 8.69
CA GLU A 81 -1.67 23.30 8.55
C GLU A 81 -2.40 23.98 7.37
N SER A 82 -2.92 23.18 6.43
CA SER A 82 -3.65 23.70 5.27
C SER A 82 -5.13 23.81 5.60
N ASN A 83 -5.56 25.00 6.02
CA ASN A 83 -6.97 25.32 6.26
C ASN A 83 -7.83 25.33 4.98
N SER A 84 -7.21 25.13 3.81
CA SER A 84 -7.85 25.23 2.49
C SER A 84 -8.24 23.88 1.87
N VAL A 85 -7.88 22.74 2.47
CA VAL A 85 -8.27 21.41 1.98
C VAL A 85 -9.29 20.80 2.94
N PRO A 86 -10.48 20.37 2.47
CA PRO A 86 -11.41 19.61 3.30
C PRO A 86 -10.71 18.38 3.88
N LYS A 87 -10.65 18.29 5.21
CA LYS A 87 -10.13 17.14 5.96
C LYS A 87 -11.14 16.00 5.89
N GLU A 88 -11.46 15.55 4.69
CA GLU A 88 -12.42 14.49 4.49
C GLU A 88 -11.78 13.17 4.92
N LYS A 89 -12.29 12.63 6.02
CA LYS A 89 -11.94 11.32 6.51
C LYS A 89 -12.69 10.29 5.67
N ARG A 90 -11.96 9.45 4.94
CA ARG A 90 -12.52 8.40 4.11
C ARG A 90 -12.15 7.03 4.66
N LEU A 91 -13.12 6.14 4.75
CA LEU A 91 -12.88 4.75 5.10
C LEU A 91 -12.31 4.01 3.89
N PHE A 92 -11.45 3.03 4.13
CA PHE A 92 -10.84 2.24 3.07
C PHE A 92 -10.65 0.78 3.46
N SER A 93 -10.61 -0.06 2.42
CA SER A 93 -10.06 -1.41 2.46
C SER A 93 -8.79 -1.45 1.61
N HIS A 94 -7.76 -2.11 2.13
CA HIS A 94 -6.47 -2.22 1.48
C HIS A 94 -5.96 -3.65 1.59
N VAL A 95 -5.60 -4.24 0.46
CA VAL A 95 -5.04 -5.59 0.39
C VAL A 95 -3.64 -5.54 -0.19
N PHE A 96 -2.71 -6.26 0.42
CA PHE A 96 -1.35 -6.46 -0.09
C PHE A 96 -1.08 -7.94 -0.29
N VAL A 97 -0.23 -8.25 -1.27
CA VAL A 97 0.49 -9.52 -1.34
C VAL A 97 1.96 -9.19 -1.09
N LEU A 98 2.51 -9.77 -0.02
CA LEU A 98 3.87 -9.58 0.42
C LEU A 98 4.66 -10.86 0.19
N THR A 99 5.87 -10.74 -0.35
CA THR A 99 6.80 -11.86 -0.48
C THR A 99 8.18 -11.47 0.04
N VAL A 100 9.00 -12.46 0.38
CA VAL A 100 10.41 -12.24 0.72
C VAL A 100 11.21 -12.14 -0.57
N ASP A 101 11.87 -11.01 -0.81
CA ASP A 101 12.86 -10.90 -1.88
C ASP A 101 14.05 -11.81 -1.57
N MET A 102 14.28 -12.80 -2.43
CA MET A 102 15.33 -13.81 -2.27
C MET A 102 16.74 -13.20 -2.28
N ASN A 103 16.93 -12.03 -2.90
CA ASN A 103 18.24 -11.40 -3.00
C ASN A 103 18.60 -10.56 -1.77
N SER A 104 17.61 -9.93 -1.14
CA SER A 104 17.82 -9.00 -0.04
C SER A 104 17.27 -9.48 1.31
N SER A 105 16.51 -10.59 1.32
CA SER A 105 15.81 -11.12 2.51
C SER A 105 14.86 -10.12 3.17
N ILE A 106 14.38 -9.11 2.44
CA ILE A 106 13.39 -8.14 2.91
C ILE A 106 12.01 -8.48 2.36
N TRP A 107 10.96 -8.06 3.07
CA TRP A 107 9.59 -8.16 2.57
C TRP A 107 9.31 -7.06 1.55
N VAL A 108 8.78 -7.47 0.39
CA VAL A 108 8.37 -6.58 -0.69
C VAL A 108 6.94 -6.85 -1.12
N ILE A 109 6.27 -5.81 -1.62
CA ILE A 109 4.92 -5.85 -2.16
C ILE A 109 4.98 -6.30 -3.62
N THR A 110 4.24 -7.34 -3.97
CA THR A 110 4.06 -7.81 -5.35
C THR A 110 2.74 -7.32 -5.93
N ASN A 111 1.70 -7.28 -5.10
CA ASN A 111 0.37 -6.80 -5.48
C ASN A 111 -0.22 -5.93 -4.37
N GLU A 112 -0.92 -4.88 -4.78
CA GLU A 112 -1.61 -3.95 -3.90
C GLU A 112 -2.98 -3.62 -4.49
N CYS A 113 -4.01 -3.56 -3.65
CA CYS A 113 -5.35 -3.12 -4.04
C CYS A 113 -5.94 -2.22 -2.96
N PHE A 114 -6.11 -0.95 -3.28
CA PHE A 114 -6.68 0.07 -2.41
C PHE A 114 -8.06 0.49 -2.91
N ARG A 115 -9.04 0.57 -2.02
CA ARG A 115 -10.40 1.04 -2.35
C ARG A 115 -11.02 1.81 -1.19
N PHE A 116 -11.56 2.99 -1.48
CA PHE A 116 -12.44 3.70 -0.56
C PHE A 116 -13.78 2.97 -0.40
N HIS A 117 -14.37 3.08 0.79
CA HIS A 117 -15.78 2.75 0.99
C HIS A 117 -16.64 3.91 0.47
N GLU A 118 -17.89 3.62 0.08
CA GLU A 118 -18.89 4.64 -0.29
C GLU A 118 -19.34 5.47 0.91
#